data_AF-A0A9W6BTI0-F1
#
_entry.id   AF-A0A9W6BTI0-F1
#
_cell.length_a   1.000
_cell.length_b   1.000
_cell.length_c   1.000
_cell.angle_alpha   90.00
_cell.angle_beta   90.00
_cell.angle_gamma   90.00
#
_symmetry.space_group_name_H-M   'P 1'
#
loop_
_entity.id
_entity.type
_entity.pdbx_description
1 polymer ?
#
loop_
_entity_poly.entity_id
_entity_poly.type
_entity_poly.pdbx_seq_one_letter_code
_entity_poly.pdbx_strand_id
1 'polypeptide(L)'
;MLSEALSTPENQAPPHLAAELSRFRATQARLWSGVRWENDNKETMWRLAVDGVPLPGNTHLARVPIEACGCGAYGEADAGRPCSPRLHHFWECPVARAVREQIDRHLPPPQAAAGATTTRQQLWLAQAPPGCEQAPWDVIALAALSAMEVGRCCLRAATRRQGRDGAAAATGQQQQQQQQQVQPQPEQPQRQGPRQRAITDFFAREGGATQQEGPALNAPAGESPTQEAGAGEVAAGEAAAAAVGAAAAAARGAAEASPLDRARARAVTDFWARLRSFAALETPRHGWDRVGPQHPILAVVEERMRCAAPVEITA
;
A
#
# COMPACT_ATOMS: atom_id res chain seq x y z
N MET A 1 19.95 3.31 -8.53
CA MET A 1 19.39 4.67 -8.35
C MET A 1 19.96 5.67 -9.32
N LEU A 2 21.23 6.10 -9.21
CA LEU A 2 21.72 7.24 -10.01
C LEU A 2 21.61 6.98 -11.52
N SER A 3 22.10 5.83 -12.01
CA SER A 3 21.96 5.46 -13.43
C SER A 3 20.50 5.37 -13.87
N GLU A 4 19.63 4.73 -13.07
CA GLU A 4 18.19 4.62 -13.38
C GLU A 4 17.50 5.99 -13.38
N ALA A 5 17.83 6.87 -12.44
CA ALA A 5 17.25 8.21 -12.32
C ALA A 5 17.62 9.09 -13.52
N LEU A 6 18.86 8.95 -14.00
CA LEU A 6 19.39 9.62 -15.19
C LEU A 6 19.02 8.89 -16.49
N SER A 7 18.22 7.83 -16.43
CA SER A 7 17.87 6.99 -17.59
C SER A 7 19.08 6.45 -18.36
N THR A 8 20.22 6.27 -17.67
CA THR A 8 21.44 5.71 -18.25
C THR A 8 21.27 4.20 -18.44
N PRO A 9 21.64 3.63 -19.59
CA PRO A 9 21.61 2.19 -19.81
C PRO A 9 22.44 1.43 -18.78
N GLU A 10 22.03 0.21 -18.42
CA GLU A 10 22.66 -0.60 -17.35
C GLU A 10 24.15 -0.90 -17.61
N ASN A 11 24.55 -0.94 -18.89
CA ASN A 11 25.93 -1.21 -19.31
C ASN A 11 26.77 0.07 -19.54
N GLN A 12 26.30 1.24 -19.14
CA GLN A 12 27.00 2.51 -19.35
C GLN A 12 27.10 3.31 -18.04
N ALA A 13 28.27 3.89 -17.81
CA ALA A 13 28.43 4.87 -16.74
C ALA A 13 27.75 6.19 -17.13
N PRO A 14 27.04 6.86 -16.21
CA PRO A 14 26.52 8.19 -16.46
C PRO A 14 27.65 9.16 -16.89
N PRO A 15 27.41 10.04 -17.88
CA PRO A 15 28.37 11.09 -18.20
C PRO A 15 28.64 11.94 -16.96
N HIS A 16 29.90 12.34 -16.75
CA HIS A 16 30.32 13.11 -15.58
C HIS A 16 29.95 12.46 -14.22
N LEU A 17 30.00 11.13 -14.12
CA LEU A 17 29.63 10.35 -12.93
C LEU A 17 30.14 10.94 -11.60
N ALA A 18 31.39 11.41 -11.53
CA ALA A 18 31.95 11.99 -10.31
C ALA A 18 31.21 13.27 -9.87
N ALA A 19 30.83 14.13 -10.82
CA ALA A 19 30.06 15.34 -10.56
C ALA A 19 28.63 14.98 -10.12
N GLU A 20 28.00 14.01 -10.79
CA GLU A 20 26.65 13.53 -10.43
C GLU A 20 26.62 12.90 -9.03
N LEU A 21 27.63 12.10 -8.68
CA LEU A 21 27.75 11.54 -7.33
C LEU A 21 27.95 12.64 -6.28
N SER A 22 28.73 13.67 -6.59
CA SER A 22 28.94 14.80 -5.69
C SER A 22 27.65 15.59 -5.45
N ARG A 23 26.89 15.87 -6.51
CA ARG A 23 25.56 16.50 -6.44
C ARG A 23 24.56 15.64 -5.68
N PHE A 24 24.59 14.33 -5.90
CA PHE A 24 23.71 13.39 -5.22
C PHE A 24 24.01 13.34 -3.71
N ARG A 25 25.28 13.30 -3.31
CA ARG A 25 25.70 13.39 -1.90
C ARG A 25 25.26 14.71 -1.26
N ALA A 26 25.43 15.83 -1.96
CA ALA A 26 24.96 17.13 -1.49
C ALA A 26 23.44 17.16 -1.32
N THR A 27 22.70 16.53 -2.23
CA THR A 27 21.25 16.37 -2.12
C THR A 27 20.85 15.52 -0.92
N GLN A 28 21.48 14.36 -0.72
CA GLN A 28 21.19 13.52 0.44
C GLN A 28 21.48 14.25 1.75
N ALA A 29 22.58 14.99 1.83
CA ALA A 29 22.87 15.83 2.99
C ALA A 29 21.78 16.88 3.20
N ARG A 30 21.38 17.62 2.16
CA ARG A 30 20.32 18.63 2.19
C ARG A 30 18.99 18.05 2.68
N LEU A 31 18.56 16.91 2.13
CA LEU A 31 17.31 16.26 2.52
C LEU A 31 17.35 15.75 3.96
N TRP A 32 18.46 15.14 4.38
CA TRP A 32 18.55 14.52 5.69
C TRP A 32 18.67 15.54 6.83
N SER A 33 19.55 16.54 6.67
CA SER A 33 19.84 17.53 7.72
C SER A 33 19.05 18.82 7.59
N GLY A 34 18.77 19.27 6.36
CA GLY A 34 18.10 20.54 6.08
C GLY A 34 16.59 20.48 6.24
N VAL A 35 15.96 19.40 5.78
CA VAL A 35 14.51 19.20 5.95
C VAL A 35 14.25 18.64 7.35
N ARG A 36 13.97 19.48 8.35
CA ARG A 36 13.38 19.01 9.62
C ARG A 36 11.95 18.53 9.37
N TRP A 37 11.84 17.21 9.33
CA TRP A 37 10.64 16.42 9.19
C TRP A 37 10.97 15.05 9.79
N GLU A 38 9.97 14.27 10.19
CA GLU A 38 10.20 12.96 10.80
C GLU A 38 10.99 12.05 9.85
N ASN A 39 11.87 11.21 10.42
CA ASN A 39 12.73 10.32 9.63
C ASN A 39 11.92 9.34 8.78
N ASP A 40 10.72 8.95 9.21
CA ASP A 40 9.81 8.09 8.47
C ASP A 40 9.42 8.67 7.10
N ASN A 41 9.43 10.00 6.93
CA ASN A 41 9.18 10.65 5.65
C ASN A 41 10.42 10.65 4.73
N LYS A 42 11.61 10.46 5.30
CA LYS A 42 12.91 10.51 4.61
C LYS A 42 13.46 9.13 4.28
N GLU A 43 13.12 8.14 5.08
CA GLU A 43 13.74 6.82 5.08
C GLU A 43 13.65 6.15 3.70
N THR A 44 12.51 6.27 3.03
CA THR A 44 12.31 5.64 1.72
C THR A 44 13.29 6.16 0.67
N MET A 45 13.52 7.47 0.63
CA MET A 45 14.52 8.08 -0.26
C MET A 45 15.93 7.54 0.04
N TRP A 46 16.30 7.45 1.31
CA TRP A 46 17.61 6.92 1.70
C TRP A 46 17.77 5.44 1.34
N ARG A 47 16.78 4.60 1.64
CA ARG A 47 16.78 3.18 1.27
C ARG A 47 16.84 3.01 -0.25
N LEU A 48 16.12 3.83 -1.02
CA LEU A 48 16.21 3.82 -2.48
C LEU A 48 17.60 4.16 -3.00
N ALA A 49 18.32 5.08 -2.35
CA ALA A 49 19.67 5.44 -2.72
C ALA A 49 20.65 4.29 -2.60
N VAL A 50 20.55 3.52 -1.51
CA VAL A 50 21.50 2.46 -1.17
C VAL A 50 21.02 1.07 -1.58
N ASP A 51 19.99 0.97 -2.43
CA ASP A 51 19.32 -0.29 -2.79
C ASP A 51 18.62 -1.01 -1.61
N GLY A 52 18.54 -0.42 -0.42
CA GLY A 52 18.08 -1.06 0.82
C GLY A 52 16.56 -1.19 0.99
N VAL A 53 15.75 -0.94 -0.05
CA VAL A 53 14.31 -1.29 0.01
C VAL A 53 14.19 -2.81 -0.13
N PRO A 54 13.42 -3.52 0.73
CA PRO A 54 13.32 -4.98 0.69
C PRO A 54 12.46 -5.45 -0.49
N LEU A 55 13.01 -5.33 -1.70
CA LEU A 55 12.45 -5.83 -2.96
C LEU A 55 13.24 -7.08 -3.37
N PRO A 56 12.62 -8.27 -3.34
CA PRO A 56 13.24 -9.47 -3.90
C PRO A 56 13.69 -9.24 -5.35
N GLY A 57 14.93 -9.59 -5.68
CA GLY A 57 15.56 -9.26 -6.97
C GLY A 57 16.41 -7.98 -6.98
N ASN A 58 16.43 -7.19 -5.90
CA ASN A 58 17.46 -6.16 -5.72
C ASN A 58 18.85 -6.79 -5.55
N THR A 59 19.92 -6.02 -5.77
CA THR A 59 21.31 -6.52 -5.79
C THR A 59 21.69 -7.18 -4.47
N HIS A 60 21.24 -6.65 -3.33
CA HIS A 60 21.47 -7.21 -2.00
C HIS A 60 20.55 -8.41 -1.65
N LEU A 61 19.53 -8.71 -2.46
CA LEU A 61 18.62 -9.84 -2.34
C LEU A 61 18.62 -10.72 -3.61
N ALA A 62 19.74 -10.76 -4.34
CA ALA A 62 19.83 -11.44 -5.63
C ALA A 62 19.50 -12.96 -5.58
N ARG A 63 19.61 -13.58 -4.39
CA ARG A 63 19.30 -15.00 -4.17
C ARG A 63 17.87 -15.26 -3.71
N VAL A 64 17.10 -14.22 -3.41
CA VAL A 64 15.69 -14.37 -3.04
C VAL A 64 14.87 -14.43 -4.32
N PRO A 65 13.98 -15.43 -4.47
CA PRO A 65 13.07 -15.49 -5.61
C PRO A 65 12.32 -14.18 -5.76
N ILE A 66 12.26 -13.68 -6.99
CA ILE A 66 11.54 -12.45 -7.31
C ILE A 66 10.06 -12.69 -7.02
N GLU A 67 9.49 -11.82 -6.20
CA GLU A 67 8.06 -11.84 -5.92
C GLU A 67 7.37 -11.02 -7.01
N ALA A 68 6.37 -11.60 -7.68
CA ALA A 68 5.56 -10.87 -8.63
C ALA A 68 4.89 -9.67 -7.94
N CYS A 69 4.84 -8.54 -8.64
CA CYS A 69 4.12 -7.38 -8.12
C CYS A 69 2.62 -7.65 -8.20
N GLY A 70 1.87 -7.30 -7.16
CA GLY A 70 0.40 -7.43 -7.13
C GLY A 70 -0.33 -6.58 -8.17
N CYS A 71 0.36 -5.78 -8.98
CA CYS A 71 -0.22 -5.09 -10.13
C CYS A 71 -0.30 -5.97 -11.39
N GLY A 72 0.36 -7.14 -11.40
CA GLY A 72 0.40 -8.07 -12.53
C GLY A 72 1.43 -7.74 -13.62
N ALA A 73 2.05 -6.55 -13.61
CA ALA A 73 2.96 -6.11 -14.67
C ALA A 73 4.46 -6.38 -14.38
N TYR A 74 4.79 -7.18 -13.35
CA TYR A 74 6.18 -7.44 -12.95
C TYR A 74 6.36 -8.80 -12.29
N GLY A 75 7.42 -9.50 -12.68
CA GLY A 75 7.90 -10.71 -12.01
C GLY A 75 7.30 -12.03 -12.52
N GLU A 76 6.76 -12.07 -13.74
CA GLU A 76 6.44 -13.36 -14.39
C GLU A 76 7.75 -14.08 -14.77
N ALA A 77 7.83 -15.36 -14.44
CA ALA A 77 9.06 -16.15 -14.49
C ALA A 77 9.59 -16.42 -15.92
N ASP A 78 8.72 -16.37 -16.93
CA ASP A 78 9.02 -16.81 -18.30
C ASP A 78 9.21 -15.68 -19.32
N ALA A 79 8.77 -14.45 -19.00
CA ALA A 79 9.00 -13.27 -19.83
C ALA A 79 10.09 -12.42 -19.18
N GLY A 80 11.25 -12.32 -19.82
CA GLY A 80 12.40 -11.56 -19.32
C GLY A 80 12.02 -10.22 -18.69
N ARG A 81 12.76 -9.84 -17.64
CA ARG A 81 12.45 -8.64 -16.82
C ARG A 81 12.39 -7.38 -17.70
N PRO A 82 11.24 -6.67 -17.76
CA PRO A 82 11.16 -5.42 -18.53
C PRO A 82 11.94 -4.28 -17.86
N CYS A 83 12.20 -4.37 -16.55
CA CYS A 83 12.90 -3.37 -15.75
C CYS A 83 13.45 -3.93 -14.43
N SER A 84 14.22 -3.14 -13.69
CA SER A 84 14.65 -3.47 -12.33
C SER A 84 13.47 -3.41 -11.33
N PRO A 85 13.53 -4.12 -10.18
CA PRO A 85 12.47 -4.05 -9.17
C PRO A 85 12.23 -2.63 -8.66
N ARG A 86 13.32 -1.87 -8.47
CA ARG A 86 13.26 -0.47 -8.05
C ARG A 86 12.53 0.40 -9.07
N LEU A 87 12.88 0.24 -10.35
CA LEU A 87 12.25 0.98 -11.44
C LEU A 87 10.76 0.64 -11.54
N HIS A 88 10.41 -0.65 -11.40
CA HIS A 88 9.02 -1.04 -11.38
C HIS A 88 8.27 -0.37 -10.22
N HIS A 89 8.67 -0.63 -8.98
CA HIS A 89 7.87 -0.26 -7.81
C HIS A 89 7.78 1.25 -7.55
N PHE A 90 8.79 2.04 -7.95
CA PHE A 90 8.87 3.48 -7.68
C PHE A 90 8.77 4.36 -8.92
N TRP A 91 8.43 3.78 -10.07
CA TRP A 91 8.19 4.55 -11.29
C TRP A 91 7.08 3.95 -12.16
N GLU A 92 7.23 2.71 -12.63
CA GLU A 92 6.34 2.10 -13.63
C GLU A 92 5.02 1.59 -13.04
N CYS A 93 5.06 1.13 -11.79
CA CYS A 93 3.93 0.53 -11.11
C CYS A 93 2.73 1.48 -11.12
N PRO A 94 1.49 1.00 -11.40
CA PRO A 94 0.31 1.85 -11.41
C PRO A 94 0.06 2.59 -10.08
N VAL A 95 0.57 2.09 -8.97
CA VAL A 95 0.58 2.77 -7.66
C VAL A 95 1.50 4.00 -7.67
N ALA A 96 2.73 3.86 -8.18
CA ALA A 96 3.67 4.96 -8.29
C ALA A 96 3.21 6.00 -9.31
N ARG A 97 2.66 5.55 -10.44
CA ARG A 97 2.05 6.43 -11.45
C ARG A 97 0.95 7.31 -10.88
N ALA A 98 0.05 6.77 -10.06
CA ALA A 98 -1.04 7.55 -9.46
C ALA A 98 -0.53 8.75 -8.62
N VAL A 99 0.57 8.57 -7.88
CA VAL A 99 1.19 9.68 -7.14
C VAL A 99 1.83 10.71 -8.09
N ARG A 100 2.54 10.26 -9.14
CA ARG A 100 3.13 11.17 -10.14
C ARG A 100 2.08 11.95 -10.90
N GLU A 101 0.97 11.30 -11.26
CA GLU A 101 -0.17 11.92 -11.91
C GLU A 101 -0.86 12.99 -11.05
N GLN A 102 -0.74 12.94 -9.72
CA GLN A 102 -1.12 14.06 -8.86
C GLN A 102 -0.14 15.22 -9.03
N ILE A 103 1.16 14.95 -8.88
CA ILE A 103 2.21 15.97 -8.99
C ILE A 103 2.11 16.69 -10.35
N ASP A 104 2.05 15.93 -11.44
CA ASP A 104 2.01 16.44 -12.82
C ASP A 104 0.81 17.34 -13.09
N ARG A 105 -0.36 17.07 -12.48
CA ARG A 105 -1.56 17.91 -12.64
C ARG A 105 -1.46 19.26 -11.93
N HIS A 106 -0.60 19.37 -10.91
CA HIS A 106 -0.36 20.63 -10.22
C HIS A 106 0.77 21.43 -10.85
N LEU A 107 1.76 20.76 -11.44
CA LEU A 107 2.88 21.47 -12.04
C LEU A 107 2.43 22.28 -13.26
N PRO A 108 2.93 23.53 -13.43
CA PRO A 108 2.66 24.30 -14.63
C PRO A 108 3.22 23.56 -15.85
N PRO A 109 2.55 23.64 -17.02
CA PRO A 109 3.10 23.09 -18.24
C PRO A 109 4.46 23.74 -18.53
N PRO A 110 5.47 22.97 -18.96
CA PRO A 110 6.78 23.51 -19.21
C PRO A 110 6.71 24.58 -20.31
N GLN A 111 7.28 25.75 -20.04
CA GLN A 111 7.31 26.87 -20.98
C GLN A 111 8.12 26.56 -22.26
N ALA A 112 8.91 25.48 -22.28
CA ALA A 112 9.80 25.10 -23.39
C ALA A 112 9.44 23.78 -24.12
N ALA A 113 8.41 23.04 -23.70
CA ALA A 113 7.87 21.90 -24.45
C ALA A 113 6.50 21.53 -23.90
N ALA A 114 5.46 21.64 -24.73
CA ALA A 114 4.12 21.17 -24.41
C ALA A 114 4.18 19.67 -24.03
N GLY A 115 3.98 19.35 -22.75
CA GLY A 115 3.82 17.98 -22.26
C GLY A 115 4.94 17.36 -21.43
N ALA A 116 5.96 18.10 -20.95
CA ALA A 116 6.96 17.47 -20.07
C ALA A 116 6.39 17.20 -18.67
N THR A 117 6.17 15.91 -18.39
CA THR A 117 5.81 15.34 -17.09
C THR A 117 7.01 15.28 -16.16
N THR A 118 6.79 15.13 -14.85
CA THR A 118 7.83 14.90 -13.85
C THR A 118 8.75 13.76 -14.28
N THR A 119 10.06 14.02 -14.31
CA THR A 119 11.08 13.04 -14.69
C THR A 119 11.59 12.24 -13.49
N ARG A 120 12.19 11.08 -13.76
CA ARG A 120 12.85 10.28 -12.71
C ARG A 120 13.91 11.09 -12.00
N GLN A 121 14.72 11.83 -12.75
CA GLN A 121 15.75 12.70 -12.20
C GLN A 121 15.16 13.71 -11.20
N GLN A 122 14.06 14.36 -11.57
CA GLN A 122 13.43 15.35 -10.70
C GLN A 122 12.93 14.72 -9.40
N LEU A 123 12.25 13.58 -9.48
CA LEU A 123 11.65 12.96 -8.29
C LEU A 123 12.68 12.19 -7.45
N TRP A 124 13.47 11.32 -8.06
CA TRP A 124 14.41 10.44 -7.36
C TRP A 124 15.63 11.22 -6.89
N LEU A 125 16.12 12.21 -7.64
CA LEU A 125 17.26 13.03 -7.20
C LEU A 125 16.82 14.33 -6.51
N ALA A 126 15.52 14.48 -6.20
CA ALA A 126 14.94 15.69 -5.61
C ALA A 126 15.47 16.97 -6.28
N GLN A 127 15.47 17.00 -7.61
CA GLN A 127 15.87 18.19 -8.38
C GLN A 127 14.60 18.91 -8.84
N ALA A 128 14.41 20.14 -8.39
CA ALA A 128 13.20 20.87 -8.74
C ALA A 128 13.07 21.06 -10.26
N PRO A 129 11.87 20.84 -10.84
CA PRO A 129 11.60 21.23 -12.21
C PRO A 129 11.84 22.73 -12.44
N PRO A 130 12.16 23.16 -13.67
CA PRO A 130 12.23 24.57 -14.00
C PRO A 130 10.92 25.30 -13.62
N GLY A 131 11.03 26.44 -12.96
CA GLY A 131 9.87 27.21 -12.48
C GLY A 131 9.31 26.75 -11.13
N CYS A 132 9.90 25.73 -10.49
CA CYS A 132 9.58 25.35 -9.12
C CYS A 132 10.76 25.63 -8.18
N GLU A 133 10.46 26.06 -6.96
CA GLU A 133 11.44 26.28 -5.92
C GLU A 133 11.96 24.94 -5.33
N GLN A 134 13.25 24.91 -4.99
CA GLN A 134 13.92 23.71 -4.51
C GLN A 134 13.42 23.24 -3.14
N ALA A 135 13.13 24.16 -2.21
CA ALA A 135 12.79 23.81 -0.84
C ALA A 135 11.41 23.10 -0.72
N PRO A 136 10.34 23.56 -1.40
CA PRO A 136 9.10 22.79 -1.53
C PRO A 136 9.31 21.45 -2.23
N TRP A 137 10.13 21.41 -3.29
CA TRP A 137 10.35 20.20 -4.06
C TRP A 137 11.03 19.09 -3.26
N ASP A 138 11.96 19.44 -2.38
CA ASP A 138 12.58 18.48 -1.46
C ASP A 138 11.52 17.73 -0.63
N VAL A 139 10.52 18.45 -0.11
CA VAL A 139 9.41 17.87 0.65
C VAL A 139 8.50 17.02 -0.24
N ILE A 140 8.19 17.50 -1.44
CA ILE A 140 7.34 16.79 -2.42
C ILE A 140 7.98 15.46 -2.82
N ALA A 141 9.28 15.45 -3.10
CA ALA A 141 10.02 14.24 -3.47
C ALA A 141 10.03 13.22 -2.33
N LEU A 142 10.29 13.66 -1.09
CA LEU A 142 10.27 12.81 0.10
C LEU A 142 8.86 12.24 0.38
N ALA A 143 7.83 13.08 0.32
CA ALA A 143 6.44 12.69 0.50
C ALA A 143 6.02 11.65 -0.55
N ALA A 144 6.37 11.89 -1.82
CA ALA A 144 5.99 11.04 -2.94
C ALA A 144 6.61 9.64 -2.80
N LEU A 145 7.92 9.55 -2.59
CA LEU A 145 8.60 8.25 -2.48
C LEU A 145 8.08 7.46 -1.28
N SER A 146 7.90 8.11 -0.12
CA SER A 146 7.35 7.46 1.06
C SER A 146 5.91 6.98 0.87
N ALA A 147 5.07 7.76 0.18
CA ALA A 147 3.71 7.35 -0.15
C ALA A 147 3.65 6.20 -1.16
N MET A 148 4.56 6.16 -2.14
CA MET A 148 4.70 5.04 -3.07
C MET A 148 5.06 3.75 -2.33
N GLU A 149 5.94 3.82 -1.34
CA GLU A 149 6.29 2.67 -0.49
C GLU A 149 5.11 2.17 0.34
N VAL A 150 4.32 3.09 0.92
CA VAL A 150 3.06 2.73 1.62
C VAL A 150 2.10 2.01 0.67
N GLY A 151 1.86 2.58 -0.51
CA GLY A 151 1.00 1.97 -1.52
C GLY A 151 1.49 0.57 -1.95
N ARG A 152 2.79 0.42 -2.18
CA ARG A 152 3.42 -0.88 -2.50
C ARG A 152 3.21 -1.89 -1.39
N CYS A 153 3.43 -1.51 -0.13
CA CYS A 153 3.21 -2.37 1.03
C CYS A 153 1.74 -2.79 1.15
N CYS A 154 0.80 -1.86 0.93
CA CYS A 154 -0.63 -2.16 0.91
C CYS A 154 -1.00 -3.15 -0.20
N LEU A 155 -0.49 -2.96 -1.42
CA LEU A 155 -0.74 -3.86 -2.54
C LEU A 155 -0.22 -5.27 -2.26
N ARG A 156 1.00 -5.38 -1.74
CA ARG A 156 1.62 -6.66 -1.36
C ARG A 156 0.81 -7.36 -0.28
N ALA A 157 0.39 -6.63 0.74
CA ALA A 157 -0.43 -7.18 1.83
C ALA A 157 -1.78 -7.70 1.32
N ALA A 158 -2.44 -6.96 0.42
CA ALA A 158 -3.71 -7.38 -0.17
C ALA A 158 -3.56 -8.64 -1.04
N THR A 159 -2.52 -8.67 -1.90
CA THR A 159 -2.22 -9.83 -2.77
C THR A 159 -1.96 -11.10 -1.94
N ARG A 160 -1.20 -10.98 -0.85
CA ARG A 160 -0.92 -12.11 0.05
C ARG A 160 -2.14 -12.61 0.80
N ARG A 161 -3.06 -11.71 1.18
CA ARG A 161 -4.33 -12.10 1.79
C ARG A 161 -5.18 -12.89 0.80
N GLN A 162 -5.34 -12.39 -0.43
CA GLN A 162 -6.07 -13.11 -1.48
C GLN A 162 -5.49 -14.49 -1.79
N GLY A 163 -4.15 -14.62 -1.83
CA GLY A 163 -3.51 -15.92 -2.03
C GLY A 163 -3.79 -16.91 -0.89
N ARG A 164 -3.84 -16.43 0.36
CA ARG A 164 -4.18 -17.26 1.54
C ARG A 164 -5.66 -17.68 1.53
N ASP A 165 -6.55 -16.74 1.21
CA ASP A 165 -7.99 -16.99 1.17
C ASP A 165 -8.32 -17.99 0.03
N GLY A 166 -7.67 -17.86 -1.13
CA GLY A 166 -7.77 -18.81 -2.24
C GLY A 166 -7.25 -20.21 -1.88
N ALA A 167 -6.12 -20.31 -1.18
CA ALA A 167 -5.59 -21.60 -0.72
C ALA A 167 -6.50 -22.26 0.33
N ALA A 168 -7.08 -21.49 1.25
CA ALA A 168 -8.04 -21.99 2.22
C ALA A 168 -9.32 -22.50 1.54
N ALA A 169 -9.85 -21.75 0.56
CA ALA A 169 -11.03 -22.14 -0.21
C ALA A 169 -10.78 -23.42 -1.03
N ALA A 170 -9.62 -23.53 -1.69
CA ALA A 170 -9.23 -24.73 -2.44
C ALA A 170 -9.10 -25.96 -1.52
N THR A 171 -8.53 -25.77 -0.32
CA THR A 171 -8.42 -26.84 0.70
C THR A 171 -9.80 -27.30 1.18
N GLY A 172 -10.71 -26.36 1.44
CA GLY A 172 -12.10 -26.67 1.82
C GLY A 172 -12.86 -27.42 0.72
N GLN A 173 -12.71 -27.01 -0.54
CA GLN A 173 -13.29 -27.72 -1.68
C GLN A 173 -12.72 -29.14 -1.85
N GLN A 174 -11.41 -29.32 -1.65
CA GLN A 174 -10.77 -30.64 -1.74
C GLN A 174 -11.24 -31.58 -0.62
N GLN A 175 -11.39 -31.08 0.61
CA GLN A 175 -11.95 -31.87 1.71
C GLN A 175 -13.42 -32.24 1.48
N GLN A 176 -14.23 -31.31 0.94
CA GLN A 176 -15.62 -31.59 0.63
C GLN A 176 -15.75 -32.63 -0.51
N GLN A 177 -14.89 -32.57 -1.53
CA GLN A 177 -14.83 -33.60 -2.58
C GLN A 177 -14.39 -34.97 -2.01
N GLN A 178 -13.41 -35.02 -1.10
CA GLN A 178 -13.02 -36.26 -0.43
C GLN A 178 -14.16 -36.85 0.41
N GLN A 179 -14.91 -36.02 1.16
CA GLN A 179 -16.06 -36.49 1.94
C GLN A 179 -17.20 -37.01 1.05
N GLN A 180 -17.43 -36.41 -0.13
CA GLN A 180 -18.44 -36.90 -1.08
C GLN A 180 -18.02 -38.20 -1.80
N GLN A 181 -16.72 -38.47 -1.91
CA GLN A 181 -16.20 -39.75 -2.43
C GLN A 181 -16.25 -40.88 -1.40
N VAL A 182 -16.30 -40.56 -0.11
CA VAL A 182 -16.65 -41.51 0.96
C VAL A 182 -18.17 -41.62 1.06
N GLN A 183 -18.82 -42.12 0.01
CA GLN A 183 -20.16 -42.68 0.20
C GLN A 183 -20.03 -44.01 0.97
N PRO A 184 -20.84 -44.27 1.99
CA PRO A 184 -20.90 -45.59 2.58
C PRO A 184 -21.34 -46.56 1.48
N GLN A 185 -20.51 -47.56 1.18
CA GLN A 185 -20.97 -48.64 0.33
C GLN A 185 -22.24 -49.23 0.96
N PRO A 186 -23.28 -49.55 0.17
CA PRO A 186 -24.45 -50.23 0.71
C PRO A 186 -23.96 -51.52 1.38
N GLU A 187 -24.30 -51.67 2.66
CA GLU A 187 -23.96 -52.85 3.46
C GLU A 187 -24.28 -54.11 2.66
N GLN A 188 -23.22 -54.81 2.24
CA GLN A 188 -23.38 -56.17 1.76
C GLN A 188 -23.93 -57.00 2.92
N PRO A 189 -24.99 -57.80 2.72
CA PRO A 189 -25.57 -58.61 3.77
C PRO A 189 -24.51 -59.57 4.30
N GLN A 190 -24.06 -59.32 5.53
CA GLN A 190 -23.15 -60.19 6.27
C GLN A 190 -23.78 -61.58 6.38
N ARG A 191 -23.19 -62.56 5.68
CA ARG A 191 -23.45 -63.96 5.96
C ARG A 191 -22.95 -64.25 7.37
N GLN A 192 -23.91 -64.43 8.27
CA GLN A 192 -23.70 -64.91 9.63
C GLN A 192 -23.09 -66.32 9.58
N GLY A 193 -21.80 -66.41 9.93
CA GLY A 193 -21.14 -67.66 10.33
C GLY A 193 -21.21 -67.82 11.86
N PRO A 194 -21.16 -69.06 12.39
CA PRO A 194 -21.62 -69.34 13.74
C PRO A 194 -20.64 -68.90 14.83
N ARG A 195 -21.26 -68.46 15.92
CA ARG A 195 -20.73 -68.09 17.25
C ARG A 195 -19.52 -68.91 17.71
N GLN A 196 -18.46 -68.20 18.13
CA GLN A 196 -17.64 -68.63 19.26
C GLN A 196 -17.60 -67.53 20.32
N ARG A 197 -17.98 -67.94 21.53
CA ARG A 197 -18.03 -67.15 22.76
C ARG A 197 -16.69 -67.25 23.51
N ALA A 198 -16.45 -66.21 24.32
CA ALA A 198 -15.47 -66.09 25.41
C ALA A 198 -14.02 -65.84 24.94
N ILE A 199 -13.26 -64.93 25.52
CA ILE A 199 -13.10 -64.59 26.94
C ILE A 199 -12.85 -63.07 27.11
N THR A 200 -13.51 -62.48 28.11
CA THR A 200 -13.26 -61.13 28.63
C THR A 200 -12.06 -61.10 29.59
N ASP A 201 -11.52 -59.88 29.75
CA ASP A 201 -10.67 -59.40 30.86
C ASP A 201 -9.20 -59.81 30.89
N PHE A 202 -8.30 -58.85 30.60
CA PHE A 202 -7.00 -58.84 31.28
C PHE A 202 -6.28 -57.50 31.52
N PHE A 203 -6.65 -56.33 30.98
CA PHE A 203 -5.98 -55.09 31.42
C PHE A 203 -6.89 -53.86 31.50
N ALA A 204 -7.44 -53.65 32.71
CA ALA A 204 -7.74 -52.34 33.25
C ALA A 204 -6.83 -52.08 34.47
N ARG A 205 -5.87 -51.16 34.31
CA ARG A 205 -5.08 -50.39 35.30
C ARG A 205 -3.73 -50.07 34.65
N GLU A 206 -3.25 -48.84 34.50
CA GLU A 206 -3.35 -47.67 35.37
C GLU A 206 -3.25 -46.37 34.55
N GLY A 207 -3.78 -45.28 35.10
CA GLY A 207 -3.53 -43.94 34.59
C GLY A 207 -4.74 -43.02 34.66
N GLY A 208 -5.26 -42.80 35.87
CA GLY A 208 -6.25 -41.75 36.09
C GLY A 208 -5.62 -40.37 35.94
N ALA A 209 -6.32 -39.47 35.26
CA ALA A 209 -6.25 -38.04 35.49
C ALA A 209 -7.60 -37.43 35.07
N THR A 210 -8.44 -37.21 36.07
CA THR A 210 -9.74 -36.54 35.97
C THR A 210 -9.56 -35.06 35.66
N GLN A 211 -10.53 -34.58 34.88
CA GLN A 211 -10.84 -33.20 34.52
C GLN A 211 -10.78 -32.21 35.69
N GLN A 212 -10.39 -30.98 35.39
CA GLN A 212 -11.04 -29.80 35.96
C GLN A 212 -11.09 -28.68 34.92
N GLU A 213 -12.24 -28.62 34.22
CA GLU A 213 -12.70 -27.45 33.49
C GLU A 213 -13.41 -26.49 34.46
N GLY A 214 -13.20 -25.20 34.26
CA GLY A 214 -13.90 -24.09 34.92
C GLY A 214 -13.33 -22.76 34.42
N PRO A 215 -14.08 -21.65 34.55
CA PRO A 215 -15.17 -21.30 33.63
C PRO A 215 -14.87 -20.03 32.82
N ALA A 216 -15.45 -19.92 31.62
CA ALA A 216 -15.53 -18.68 30.87
C ALA A 216 -16.83 -17.95 31.22
N LEU A 217 -16.75 -16.83 31.95
CA LEU A 217 -17.84 -15.83 32.03
C LEU A 217 -17.22 -14.43 32.24
N ASN A 218 -16.98 -13.71 31.15
CA ASN A 218 -16.82 -12.26 31.16
C ASN A 218 -17.75 -11.69 30.09
N ALA A 219 -18.89 -11.18 30.54
CA ALA A 219 -19.79 -10.33 29.79
C ALA A 219 -19.81 -8.96 30.49
N PRO A 220 -19.52 -7.85 29.82
CA PRO A 220 -20.02 -6.56 30.27
C PRO A 220 -21.44 -6.33 29.74
N ALA A 221 -22.27 -5.90 30.67
CA ALA A 221 -23.68 -5.59 30.50
C ALA A 221 -23.92 -4.52 29.43
N GLY A 222 -24.96 -4.74 28.62
CA GLY A 222 -25.58 -3.69 27.82
C GLY A 222 -26.41 -2.79 28.73
N GLU A 223 -26.08 -1.51 28.74
CA GLU A 223 -26.97 -0.46 29.23
C GLU A 223 -27.94 -0.09 28.10
N SER A 224 -29.22 -0.33 28.36
CA SER A 224 -30.32 0.19 27.54
C SER A 224 -30.62 1.61 28.01
N PRO A 225 -30.66 2.63 27.13
CA PRO A 225 -31.36 3.86 27.44
C PRO A 225 -32.83 3.74 27.04
N THR A 226 -33.67 4.02 28.03
CA THR A 226 -35.11 4.25 27.97
C THR A 226 -35.48 5.21 26.84
N GLN A 227 -36.37 4.77 25.95
CA GLN A 227 -36.94 5.57 24.88
C GLN A 227 -38.25 6.18 25.39
N GLU A 228 -38.26 7.49 25.67
CA GLU A 228 -39.50 8.25 25.80
C GLU A 228 -40.01 8.66 24.41
N ALA A 229 -41.32 8.49 24.24
CA ALA A 229 -42.05 8.76 23.03
C ALA A 229 -42.15 10.27 22.77
N GLY A 230 -41.68 10.69 21.59
CA GLY A 230 -42.03 11.97 20.96
C GLY A 230 -42.76 11.67 19.65
N ALA A 231 -44.07 11.90 19.63
CA ALA A 231 -44.88 11.91 18.42
C ALA A 231 -44.51 13.12 17.55
N GLY A 232 -44.30 12.90 16.25
CA GLY A 232 -44.04 14.00 15.30
C GLY A 232 -43.73 13.53 13.88
N GLU A 233 -44.75 13.58 13.03
CA GLU A 233 -44.70 13.87 11.58
C GLU A 233 -44.02 12.89 10.60
N VAL A 234 -44.92 12.14 9.94
CA VAL A 234 -44.76 11.48 8.65
C VAL A 234 -44.62 12.51 7.53
N ALA A 235 -43.38 12.78 7.08
CA ALA A 235 -43.04 13.24 5.73
C ALA A 235 -41.51 13.27 5.48
N ALA A 236 -40.81 12.13 5.61
CA ALA A 236 -39.36 12.06 5.29
C ALA A 236 -38.89 10.68 4.76
N GLY A 237 -39.80 9.85 4.26
CA GLY A 237 -39.51 8.44 3.93
C GLY A 237 -38.69 8.21 2.66
N GLU A 238 -38.87 9.01 1.61
CA GLU A 238 -38.23 8.74 0.31
C GLU A 238 -36.81 9.31 0.18
N ALA A 239 -36.54 10.47 0.78
CA ALA A 239 -35.20 11.08 0.75
C ALA A 239 -34.20 10.32 1.65
N ALA A 240 -34.65 9.81 2.81
CA ALA A 240 -33.83 9.01 3.70
C ALA A 240 -33.51 7.62 3.12
N ALA A 241 -34.48 6.99 2.44
CA ALA A 241 -34.27 5.71 1.76
C ALA A 241 -33.31 5.85 0.55
N ALA A 242 -33.38 6.96 -0.18
CA ALA A 242 -32.44 7.27 -1.27
C ALA A 242 -31.02 7.54 -0.74
N ALA A 243 -30.86 8.23 0.39
CA ALA A 243 -29.57 8.48 1.02
C ALA A 243 -28.94 7.20 1.60
N VAL A 244 -29.75 6.33 2.22
CA VAL A 244 -29.30 5.00 2.69
C VAL A 244 -28.98 4.08 1.51
N GLY A 245 -29.73 4.16 0.41
CA GLY A 245 -29.46 3.45 -0.83
C GLY A 245 -28.16 3.91 -1.51
N ALA A 246 -27.89 5.22 -1.55
CA ALA A 246 -26.65 5.79 -2.09
C ALA A 246 -25.43 5.45 -1.21
N ALA A 247 -25.58 5.48 0.12
CA ALA A 247 -24.54 5.04 1.05
C ALA A 247 -24.26 3.53 0.94
N ALA A 248 -25.29 2.70 0.75
CA ALA A 248 -25.15 1.26 0.52
C ALA A 248 -24.61 0.93 -0.88
N ALA A 249 -24.86 1.76 -1.89
CA ALA A 249 -24.28 1.64 -3.22
C ALA A 249 -22.80 2.09 -3.23
N ALA A 250 -22.46 3.17 -2.52
CA ALA A 250 -21.08 3.60 -2.29
C ALA A 250 -20.29 2.57 -1.46
N ALA A 251 -20.92 1.95 -0.45
CA ALA A 251 -20.33 0.85 0.32
C ALA A 251 -20.13 -0.42 -0.53
N ARG A 252 -21.04 -0.71 -1.48
CA ARG A 252 -20.88 -1.81 -2.45
C ARG A 252 -19.81 -1.52 -3.51
N GLY A 253 -19.73 -0.30 -4.03
CA GLY A 253 -18.65 0.13 -4.93
C GLY A 253 -17.28 0.14 -4.25
N ALA A 254 -17.21 0.47 -2.95
CA ALA A 254 -15.99 0.36 -2.15
C ALA A 254 -15.59 -1.10 -1.85
N ALA A 255 -16.56 -2.02 -1.82
CA ALA A 255 -16.32 -3.46 -1.64
C ALA A 255 -15.76 -4.15 -2.90
N GLU A 256 -16.00 -3.60 -4.10
CA GLU A 256 -15.51 -4.15 -5.38
C GLU A 256 -14.22 -3.50 -5.91
N ALA A 257 -13.71 -2.44 -5.28
CA ALA A 257 -12.44 -1.84 -5.69
C ALA A 257 -11.33 -2.90 -5.72
N SER A 258 -10.59 -3.01 -6.81
CA SER A 258 -9.52 -4.00 -6.90
C SER A 258 -8.44 -3.70 -5.83
N PRO A 259 -7.66 -4.70 -5.39
CA PRO A 259 -6.49 -4.46 -4.53
C PRO A 259 -5.58 -3.33 -5.04
N LEU A 260 -5.45 -3.24 -6.37
CA LEU A 260 -4.68 -2.22 -7.05
C LEU A 260 -5.29 -0.83 -6.86
N ASP A 261 -6.60 -0.70 -7.01
CA ASP A 261 -7.30 0.60 -6.83
C ASP A 261 -7.20 1.08 -5.39
N ARG A 262 -7.37 0.18 -4.41
CA ARG A 262 -7.15 0.51 -3.00
C ARG A 262 -5.71 0.96 -2.73
N ALA A 263 -4.72 0.29 -3.33
CA ALA A 263 -3.32 0.66 -3.16
C ALA A 263 -2.99 2.02 -3.79
N ARG A 264 -3.54 2.31 -4.98
CA ARG A 264 -3.45 3.62 -5.65
C ARG A 264 -4.06 4.73 -4.79
N ALA A 265 -5.31 4.54 -4.35
CA ALA A 265 -6.01 5.49 -3.50
C ALA A 265 -5.27 5.73 -2.18
N ARG A 266 -4.74 4.66 -1.57
CA ARG A 266 -3.93 4.76 -0.35
C ARG A 266 -2.65 5.54 -0.57
N ALA A 267 -1.91 5.30 -1.65
CA ALA A 267 -0.69 6.05 -1.96
C ALA A 267 -0.98 7.54 -2.16
N VAL A 268 -2.00 7.89 -2.94
CA VAL A 268 -2.40 9.29 -3.16
C VAL A 268 -2.84 9.96 -1.86
N THR A 269 -3.65 9.27 -1.05
CA THR A 269 -4.11 9.79 0.26
C THR A 269 -2.93 10.03 1.20
N ASP A 270 -2.00 9.07 1.28
CA ASP A 270 -0.81 9.16 2.13
C ASP A 270 0.12 10.31 1.69
N PHE A 271 0.32 10.49 0.38
CA PHE A 271 1.08 11.60 -0.19
C PHE A 271 0.54 12.96 0.28
N TRP A 272 -0.75 13.21 0.09
CA TRP A 272 -1.35 14.47 0.49
C TRP A 272 -1.44 14.66 2.00
N ALA A 273 -1.65 13.58 2.76
CA ALA A 273 -1.64 13.63 4.22
C ALA A 273 -0.25 14.06 4.74
N ARG A 274 0.83 13.55 4.16
CA ARG A 274 2.20 13.95 4.49
C ARG A 274 2.47 15.42 4.19
N LEU A 275 2.07 15.90 3.01
CA LEU A 275 2.25 17.32 2.66
C LEU A 275 1.49 18.26 3.60
N ARG A 276 0.24 17.91 3.97
CA ARG A 276 -0.53 18.66 4.98
C ARG A 276 0.11 18.60 6.35
N SER A 277 0.61 17.43 6.76
CA SER A 277 1.33 17.28 8.03
C SER A 277 2.59 18.13 8.06
N PHE A 278 3.33 18.23 6.96
CA PHE A 278 4.48 19.11 6.86
C PHE A 278 4.08 20.59 6.93
N ALA A 279 3.04 20.99 6.20
CA ALA A 279 2.53 22.37 6.24
C ALA A 279 2.07 22.80 7.64
N ALA A 280 1.48 21.86 8.41
CA ALA A 280 1.05 22.09 9.78
C ALA A 280 2.20 22.30 10.78
N LEU A 281 3.44 21.99 10.42
CA LEU A 281 4.61 22.28 11.26
C LEU A 281 4.92 23.78 11.34
N GLU A 282 4.29 24.60 10.49
CA GLU A 282 4.40 26.07 10.45
C GLU A 282 5.82 26.59 10.67
N THR A 283 6.81 25.89 10.13
CA THR A 283 8.22 26.28 10.23
C THR A 283 8.73 26.71 8.86
N PRO A 284 8.48 27.97 8.44
CA PRO A 284 9.21 28.61 7.35
C PRO A 284 10.71 28.62 7.68
N ARG A 285 11.56 28.31 6.69
CA ARG A 285 12.99 28.06 6.90
C ARG A 285 13.83 28.70 5.80
N HIS A 286 15.14 28.73 6.02
CA HIS A 286 16.13 29.04 4.99
C HIS A 286 15.80 28.37 3.65
N GLY A 287 15.60 29.17 2.61
CA GLY A 287 15.25 28.70 1.27
C GLY A 287 13.76 28.68 0.96
N TRP A 288 12.89 28.94 1.94
CA TRP A 288 11.45 29.16 1.75
C TRP A 288 11.10 30.64 1.56
N ASP A 289 12.04 31.56 1.78
CA ASP A 289 11.85 33.02 1.67
C ASP A 289 11.44 33.48 0.25
N ARG A 290 11.71 32.63 -0.76
CA ARG A 290 11.34 32.86 -2.16
C ARG A 290 10.07 32.12 -2.58
N VAL A 291 9.51 31.28 -1.71
CA VAL A 291 8.33 30.47 -2.01
C VAL A 291 7.11 31.36 -1.81
N GLY A 292 6.63 31.94 -2.91
CA GLY A 292 5.44 32.77 -2.89
C GLY A 292 4.12 31.97 -2.92
N PRO A 293 2.99 32.67 -3.01
CA PRO A 293 1.66 32.06 -3.16
C PRO A 293 1.48 31.29 -4.49
N GLN A 294 2.45 31.39 -5.41
CA GLN A 294 2.38 30.82 -6.75
C GLN A 294 2.90 29.38 -6.84
N HIS A 295 3.56 28.86 -5.80
CA HIS A 295 4.06 27.49 -5.87
C HIS A 295 2.86 26.51 -5.91
N PRO A 296 2.81 25.58 -6.88
CA PRO A 296 1.59 24.84 -7.23
C PRO A 296 1.10 23.82 -6.19
N ILE A 297 1.99 23.31 -5.34
CA ILE A 297 1.68 22.23 -4.38
C ILE A 297 1.82 22.68 -2.92
N LEU A 298 2.95 23.30 -2.56
CA LEU A 298 3.20 23.89 -1.24
C LEU A 298 3.53 25.37 -1.39
N ALA A 299 2.71 26.25 -0.86
CA ALA A 299 2.88 27.70 -0.96
C ALA A 299 2.99 28.34 0.42
N VAL A 300 3.62 29.52 0.51
CA VAL A 300 3.55 30.36 1.71
C VAL A 300 2.59 31.51 1.41
N VAL A 301 1.52 31.60 2.20
CA VAL A 301 0.47 32.61 2.08
C VAL A 301 0.23 33.19 3.47
N GLU A 302 0.39 34.51 3.63
CA GLU A 302 0.23 35.19 4.92
C GLU A 302 1.10 34.57 6.02
N GLU A 303 2.38 34.31 5.73
CA GLU A 303 3.34 33.65 6.64
C GLU A 303 2.98 32.20 7.03
N ARG A 304 1.93 31.61 6.43
CA ARG A 304 1.49 30.24 6.72
C ARG A 304 1.69 29.35 5.51
N MET A 305 2.16 28.13 5.76
CA MET A 305 2.30 27.13 4.71
C MET A 305 0.94 26.56 4.35
N ARG A 306 0.63 26.54 3.06
CA ARG A 306 -0.59 25.99 2.47
C ARG A 306 -0.23 24.84 1.55
N CYS A 307 -1.04 23.79 1.61
CA CYS A 307 -0.93 22.64 0.74
C CYS A 307 -2.13 22.63 -0.22
N ALA A 308 -1.88 22.35 -1.50
CA ALA A 308 -2.92 22.16 -2.49
C ALA A 308 -3.84 20.97 -2.13
N ALA A 309 -5.04 20.96 -2.73
CA ALA A 309 -5.97 19.86 -2.62
C ALA A 309 -5.67 18.77 -3.68
N PRO A 310 -5.94 17.49 -3.38
CA PRO A 310 -5.86 16.43 -4.38
C PRO A 310 -6.75 16.73 -5.58
N VAL A 311 -6.29 16.36 -6.78
CA VAL A 311 -7.12 16.39 -8.00
C VAL A 311 -7.74 15.02 -8.20
N GLU A 312 -9.02 14.95 -8.55
CA GLU A 312 -9.64 13.67 -8.89
C GLU A 312 -8.97 13.06 -10.12
N ILE A 313 -8.43 11.85 -9.97
CA ILE A 313 -7.94 11.06 -11.09
C ILE A 313 -9.12 10.22 -11.57
N THR A 314 -9.84 10.70 -12.59
CA THR A 314 -10.78 9.84 -13.31
C THR A 314 -9.97 8.75 -14.02
N ALA A 315 -10.31 7.50 -13.74
CA ALA A 315 -9.67 6.32 -14.32
C ALA A 315 -9.92 6.20 -15.83
#